data_AF-A0A8T8SDP3-F1
#
_entry.id   AF-A0A8T8SDP3-F1
#
_cell.length_a   1.000
_cell.length_b   1.000
_cell.length_c   1.000
_cell.angle_alpha   90.00
_cell.angle_beta   90.00
_cell.angle_gamma   90.00
#
_symmetry.space_group_name_H-M   'P 1'
#
loop_
_entity.id
_entity.type
_entity.pdbx_description
1 polymer ?
#
loop_
_entity_poly.entity_id
_entity_poly.type
_entity_poly.pdbx_seq_one_letter_code
_entity_poly.pdbx_strand_id
1 'polypeptide(L)'
;SEPRWRTIGDKAIGRWNLTLAQECFEKAKDLNALLLLGTSTGDRTLLSRVATLALERGSTNIAFAAWLQLDDAESCVKLLLDTGRAPEAALFARTYAPSLVSRVVGAWKAELESTKRSKQSAIASRIADPQFDSAAFEEGWEEALAREGEVRPVKANGLTNGSGGEDLLA
;
A
#
# COMPACT_ATOMS: atom_id res chain seq x y z
N SER A 1 -31.06 12.72 -2.35
CA SER A 1 -30.02 13.46 -1.62
C SER A 1 -29.13 12.45 -0.90
N GLU A 2 -27.81 12.60 -0.98
CA GLU A 2 -26.82 11.68 -0.37
C GLU A 2 -27.07 11.44 1.15
N PRO A 3 -27.43 12.45 1.97
CA PRO A 3 -27.74 12.25 3.39
C PRO A 3 -28.94 11.32 3.62
N ARG A 4 -29.94 11.33 2.71
CA ARG A 4 -31.11 10.46 2.82
C ARG A 4 -30.73 9.00 2.60
N TRP A 5 -29.82 8.72 1.68
CA TRP A 5 -29.31 7.37 1.45
C TRP A 5 -28.52 6.86 2.65
N ARG A 6 -27.71 7.71 3.28
CA ARG A 6 -27.02 7.37 4.54
C ARG A 6 -28.00 6.98 5.63
N THR A 7 -29.02 7.80 5.90
CA THR A 7 -30.04 7.48 6.93
C THR A 7 -30.81 6.19 6.64
N ILE A 8 -31.06 5.86 5.37
CA ILE A 8 -31.70 4.59 5.00
C ILE A 8 -30.72 3.43 5.25
N GLY A 9 -29.44 3.60 4.90
CA GLY A 9 -28.37 2.63 5.19
C GLY A 9 -28.24 2.33 6.68
N ASP A 10 -28.24 3.35 7.53
CA ASP A 10 -28.16 3.19 8.99
C ASP A 10 -29.35 2.39 9.54
N LYS A 11 -30.56 2.67 9.03
CA LYS A 11 -31.77 1.91 9.38
C LYS A 11 -31.71 0.46 8.87
N ALA A 12 -31.09 0.22 7.72
CA ALA A 12 -30.90 -1.12 7.17
C ALA A 12 -29.92 -1.93 8.01
N ILE A 13 -28.80 -1.32 8.46
CA ILE A 13 -27.87 -1.93 9.43
C ILE A 13 -28.62 -2.32 10.71
N GLY A 14 -29.44 -1.41 11.26
CA GLY A 14 -30.20 -1.70 12.49
C GLY A 14 -31.19 -2.87 12.37
N ARG A 15 -31.52 -3.29 11.14
CA ARG A 15 -32.38 -4.44 10.84
C ARG A 15 -31.60 -5.63 10.29
N TRP A 16 -30.26 -5.62 10.36
CA TRP A 16 -29.38 -6.67 9.83
C TRP A 16 -29.51 -6.89 8.31
N ASN A 17 -30.04 -5.93 7.57
CA ASN A 17 -30.12 -6.00 6.11
C ASN A 17 -28.87 -5.38 5.48
N LEU A 18 -27.79 -6.18 5.44
CA LEU A 18 -26.48 -5.73 4.97
C LEU A 18 -26.45 -5.43 3.47
N THR A 19 -27.18 -6.20 2.65
CA THR A 19 -27.26 -5.98 1.20
C THR A 19 -27.87 -4.61 0.89
N LEU A 20 -29.01 -4.29 1.52
CA LEU A 20 -29.64 -2.99 1.35
C LEU A 20 -28.76 -1.86 1.90
N ALA A 21 -28.09 -2.10 3.04
CA ALA A 21 -27.18 -1.13 3.62
C ALA A 21 -26.04 -0.79 2.65
N GLN A 22 -25.40 -1.80 2.04
CA GLN A 22 -24.35 -1.62 1.05
C GLN A 22 -24.83 -0.79 -0.14
N GLU A 23 -25.96 -1.15 -0.76
CA GLU A 23 -26.52 -0.37 -1.87
C GLU A 23 -26.80 1.09 -1.48
N CYS A 24 -27.31 1.31 -0.26
CA CYS A 24 -27.58 2.65 0.25
C CYS A 24 -26.29 3.44 0.45
N PHE A 25 -25.23 2.83 1.00
CA PHE A 25 -23.95 3.52 1.19
C PHE A 25 -23.20 3.75 -0.12
N GLU A 26 -23.33 2.86 -1.11
CA GLU A 26 -22.82 3.09 -2.47
C GLU A 26 -23.49 4.33 -3.10
N LYS A 27 -24.83 4.44 -2.97
CA LYS A 27 -25.59 5.62 -3.44
C LYS A 27 -25.30 6.88 -2.61
N ALA A 28 -25.02 6.73 -1.33
CA ALA A 28 -24.61 7.82 -0.43
C ALA A 28 -23.14 8.22 -0.61
N LYS A 29 -22.37 7.45 -1.40
CA LYS A 29 -20.93 7.62 -1.58
C LYS A 29 -20.16 7.59 -0.25
N ASP A 30 -20.64 6.82 0.72
CA ASP A 30 -20.04 6.77 2.06
C ASP A 30 -18.94 5.71 2.14
N LEU A 31 -17.70 6.11 1.88
CA LEU A 31 -16.56 5.19 1.86
C LEU A 31 -16.23 4.62 3.24
N ASN A 32 -16.50 5.34 4.33
CA ASN A 32 -16.23 4.85 5.69
C ASN A 32 -17.19 3.72 6.05
N ALA A 33 -18.48 3.91 5.75
CA ALA A 33 -19.48 2.87 5.98
C ALA A 33 -19.23 1.63 5.09
N LEU A 34 -18.86 1.84 3.83
CA LEU A 34 -18.51 0.74 2.92
C LEU A 34 -17.24 0.00 3.36
N LEU A 35 -16.21 0.71 3.85
CA LEU A 35 -15.02 0.09 4.43
C LEU A 35 -15.40 -0.77 5.64
N LEU A 36 -16.19 -0.23 6.57
CA LEU A 36 -16.65 -0.96 7.75
C LEU A 36 -17.43 -2.22 7.37
N LEU A 37 -18.33 -2.12 6.40
CA LEU A 37 -19.06 -3.30 5.91
C LEU A 37 -18.10 -4.32 5.30
N GLY A 38 -17.20 -3.89 4.41
CA GLY A 38 -16.24 -4.78 3.74
C GLY A 38 -15.28 -5.48 4.70
N THR A 39 -14.76 -4.78 5.71
CA THR A 39 -13.88 -5.38 6.73
C THR A 39 -14.65 -6.34 7.64
N SER A 40 -15.90 -6.01 7.99
CA SER A 40 -16.72 -6.84 8.88
C SER A 40 -17.24 -8.11 8.20
N THR A 41 -17.53 -8.06 6.90
CA THR A 41 -17.99 -9.23 6.13
C THR A 41 -16.86 -10.01 5.49
N GLY A 42 -15.65 -9.46 5.44
CA GLY A 42 -14.53 -10.05 4.71
C GLY A 42 -14.69 -10.00 3.19
N ASP A 43 -15.55 -9.12 2.67
CA ASP A 43 -15.79 -9.00 1.23
C ASP A 43 -14.61 -8.31 0.52
N ARG A 44 -13.72 -9.14 -0.05
CA ARG A 44 -12.55 -8.69 -0.80
C ARG A 44 -12.91 -7.86 -2.04
N THR A 45 -14.04 -8.13 -2.68
CA THR A 45 -14.46 -7.42 -3.90
C THR A 45 -14.91 -6.00 -3.58
N LEU A 46 -15.69 -5.86 -2.49
CA LEU A 46 -16.10 -4.56 -1.98
C LEU A 46 -14.89 -3.75 -1.52
N LEU A 47 -13.97 -4.35 -0.76
CA LEU A 47 -12.74 -3.70 -0.31
C LEU A 47 -11.89 -3.19 -1.48
N SER A 48 -11.74 -3.99 -2.54
CA SER A 48 -10.98 -3.57 -3.73
C SER A 48 -11.63 -2.36 -4.41
N ARG A 49 -12.96 -2.37 -4.58
CA ARG A 49 -13.71 -1.23 -5.12
C ARG A 49 -13.57 0.01 -4.23
N VAL A 50 -13.67 -0.15 -2.90
CA VAL A 50 -13.51 0.95 -1.93
C VAL A 50 -12.11 1.55 -2.02
N ALA A 51 -11.07 0.72 -2.16
CA ALA A 51 -9.70 1.19 -2.28
C ALA A 51 -9.50 2.08 -3.53
N THR A 52 -9.99 1.63 -4.70
CA THR A 52 -9.92 2.40 -5.95
C THR A 52 -10.71 3.71 -5.84
N LEU A 53 -11.95 3.65 -5.35
CA LEU A 53 -12.79 4.85 -5.19
C LEU A 53 -12.21 5.84 -4.17
N ALA A 54 -11.58 5.33 -3.11
CA ALA A 54 -10.92 6.17 -2.11
C ALA A 54 -9.69 6.87 -2.69
N LEU A 55 -8.90 6.18 -3.51
CA LEU A 55 -7.77 6.76 -4.23
C LEU A 55 -8.22 7.88 -5.17
N GLU A 56 -9.26 7.64 -5.99
CA GLU A 56 -9.83 8.63 -6.91
C GLU A 56 -10.33 9.89 -6.20
N ARG A 57 -10.83 9.74 -4.97
CA ARG A 57 -11.29 10.87 -4.13
C ARG A 57 -10.19 11.52 -3.30
N GLY A 58 -8.94 11.05 -3.41
CA GLY A 58 -7.84 11.54 -2.58
C GLY A 58 -7.96 11.16 -1.10
N SER A 59 -8.84 10.23 -0.73
CA SER A 59 -8.98 9.69 0.63
C SER A 59 -7.95 8.59 0.88
N THR A 60 -6.68 9.00 1.00
CA THR A 60 -5.53 8.10 1.06
C THR A 60 -5.57 7.16 2.27
N ASN A 61 -6.09 7.60 3.40
CA ASN A 61 -6.27 6.79 4.61
C ASN A 61 -7.23 5.60 4.40
N ILE A 62 -8.37 5.84 3.74
CA ILE A 62 -9.35 4.79 3.44
C ILE A 62 -8.78 3.82 2.40
N ALA A 63 -8.10 4.32 1.37
CA ALA A 63 -7.45 3.49 0.38
C ALA A 63 -6.39 2.58 1.02
N PHE A 64 -5.53 3.14 1.87
CA PHE A 64 -4.52 2.39 2.62
C PHE A 64 -5.15 1.31 3.50
N ALA A 65 -6.18 1.64 4.29
CA ALA A 65 -6.84 0.69 5.17
C ALA A 65 -7.51 -0.47 4.39
N ALA A 66 -8.12 -0.16 3.24
CA ALA A 66 -8.72 -1.18 2.38
C ALA A 66 -7.67 -2.12 1.78
N TRP A 67 -6.57 -1.59 1.25
CA TRP A 67 -5.47 -2.42 0.72
C TRP A 67 -4.78 -3.25 1.79
N LEU A 68 -4.60 -2.69 3.00
CA LEU A 68 -4.05 -3.42 4.13
C LEU A 68 -4.93 -4.63 4.49
N GLN A 69 -6.25 -4.46 4.50
CA GLN A 69 -7.18 -5.55 4.77
C GLN A 69 -7.17 -6.64 3.67
N LEU A 70 -6.82 -6.26 2.44
CA LEU A 70 -6.68 -7.18 1.32
C LEU A 70 -5.34 -7.93 1.30
N ASP A 71 -4.42 -7.63 2.22
CA ASP A 71 -3.01 -8.04 2.19
C ASP A 71 -2.27 -7.56 0.92
N ASP A 72 -2.67 -6.42 0.36
CA ASP A 72 -2.02 -5.85 -0.82
C ASP A 72 -0.93 -4.83 -0.43
N ALA A 73 0.15 -5.35 0.15
CA ALA A 73 1.23 -4.52 0.68
C ALA A 73 1.92 -3.67 -0.41
N GLU A 74 2.02 -4.17 -1.64
CA GLU A 74 2.62 -3.42 -2.76
C GLU A 74 1.85 -2.13 -3.04
N SER A 75 0.51 -2.20 -3.08
CA SER A 75 -0.36 -1.04 -3.27
C SER A 75 -0.26 -0.06 -2.10
N CYS A 76 -0.15 -0.55 -0.86
CA CYS A 76 0.11 0.28 0.33
C CYS A 76 1.44 1.03 0.23
N VAL A 77 2.54 0.34 -0.11
CA VAL A 77 3.87 0.94 -0.28
C VAL A 77 3.84 1.99 -1.38
N LYS A 78 3.23 1.67 -2.53
CA LYS A 78 3.09 2.60 -3.64
C LYS A 78 2.31 3.86 -3.23
N LEU A 79 1.18 3.72 -2.55
CA LEU A 79 0.41 4.86 -2.06
C LEU A 79 1.24 5.77 -1.13
N LEU A 80 2.04 5.19 -0.24
CA LEU A 80 2.89 5.96 0.67
C LEU A 80 3.98 6.73 -0.09
N LEU A 81 4.60 6.11 -1.10
CA LEU A 81 5.54 6.77 -1.99
C LEU A 81 4.87 7.91 -2.79
N ASP A 82 3.73 7.63 -3.41
CA ASP A 82 2.99 8.60 -4.23
C ASP A 82 2.52 9.82 -3.41
N THR A 83 2.38 9.66 -2.09
CA THR A 83 2.00 10.73 -1.15
C THR A 83 3.19 11.42 -0.47
N GLY A 84 4.43 11.14 -0.88
CA GLY A 84 5.64 11.76 -0.34
C GLY A 84 5.98 11.30 1.09
N ARG A 85 5.57 10.09 1.46
CA ARG A 85 5.82 9.51 2.79
C ARG A 85 6.81 8.34 2.71
N ALA A 86 7.95 8.60 2.07
CA ALA A 86 8.98 7.59 1.84
C ALA A 86 9.53 6.89 3.11
N PRO A 87 9.74 7.58 4.26
CA PRO A 87 10.16 6.91 5.50
C PRO A 87 9.12 5.90 6.02
N GLU A 88 7.83 6.24 5.96
CA GLU A 88 6.74 5.35 6.36
C GLU A 88 6.64 4.16 5.39
N ALA A 89 6.81 4.41 4.09
CA ALA A 89 6.86 3.36 3.08
C ALA A 89 7.99 2.37 3.35
N ALA A 90 9.17 2.84 3.73
CA ALA A 90 10.33 2.00 4.01
C ALA A 90 10.09 1.10 5.23
N LEU A 91 9.53 1.67 6.31
CA LEU A 91 9.19 0.92 7.51
C LEU A 91 8.10 -0.12 7.25
N PHE A 92 7.08 0.27 6.48
CA PHE A 92 5.99 -0.63 6.10
C PHE A 92 6.49 -1.78 5.22
N ALA A 93 7.32 -1.48 4.20
CA ALA A 93 7.94 -2.48 3.35
C ALA A 93 8.79 -3.44 4.19
N ARG A 94 9.60 -2.95 5.13
CA ARG A 94 10.41 -3.82 6.01
C ARG A 94 9.56 -4.82 6.81
N THR A 95 8.35 -4.42 7.19
CA THR A 95 7.47 -5.23 8.03
C THR A 95 6.64 -6.21 7.21
N TYR A 96 6.10 -5.76 6.07
CA TYR A 96 5.10 -6.52 5.32
C TYR A 96 5.58 -7.00 3.96
N ALA A 97 6.58 -6.38 3.33
CA ALA A 97 7.07 -6.71 1.99
C ALA A 97 8.60 -6.45 1.88
N PRO A 98 9.44 -7.25 2.58
CA PRO A 98 10.88 -7.00 2.68
C PRO A 98 11.58 -6.92 1.31
N SER A 99 11.09 -7.64 0.30
CA SER A 99 11.55 -7.59 -1.09
C SER A 99 11.52 -6.18 -1.71
N LEU A 100 10.60 -5.32 -1.26
CA LEU A 100 10.47 -3.96 -1.76
C LEU A 100 11.38 -2.94 -1.08
N VAL A 101 12.01 -3.30 0.05
CA VAL A 101 12.72 -2.33 0.91
C VAL A 101 13.83 -1.61 0.16
N SER A 102 14.67 -2.32 -0.59
CA SER A 102 15.77 -1.69 -1.34
C SER A 102 15.24 -0.65 -2.34
N ARG A 103 14.17 -0.98 -3.08
CA ARG A 103 13.52 -0.03 -4.01
C ARG A 103 12.98 1.21 -3.29
N VAL A 104 12.32 1.03 -2.15
CA VAL A 104 11.73 2.13 -1.39
C VAL A 104 12.80 3.02 -0.76
N VAL A 105 13.86 2.41 -0.21
CA VAL A 105 15.01 3.12 0.35
C VAL A 105 15.74 3.92 -0.73
N GLY A 106 15.92 3.34 -1.92
CA GLY A 106 16.48 4.05 -3.07
C GLY A 106 15.64 5.28 -3.45
N ALA A 107 14.31 5.14 -3.53
CA ALA A 107 13.41 6.27 -3.79
C ALA A 107 13.50 7.34 -2.71
N TRP A 108 13.57 6.94 -1.43
CA TRP A 108 13.72 7.86 -0.30
C TRP A 108 15.04 8.63 -0.34
N LYS A 109 16.16 7.94 -0.61
CA LYS A 109 17.48 8.58 -0.77
C LYS A 109 17.46 9.60 -1.92
N ALA A 110 16.89 9.24 -3.07
CA ALA A 110 16.76 10.14 -4.20
C ALA A 110 15.91 11.38 -3.88
N GLU A 111 14.81 11.22 -3.14
CA GLU A 111 13.98 12.34 -2.69
C GLU A 111 14.77 13.30 -1.79
N LEU A 112 15.53 12.78 -0.82
CA LEU A 112 16.36 13.58 0.08
C LEU A 112 17.48 14.33 -0.67
N GLU A 113 18.13 13.67 -1.63
CA GLU A 113 19.18 14.27 -2.46
C GLU A 113 18.64 15.37 -3.37
N SER A 114 17.42 15.22 -3.90
CA SER A 114 16.76 16.21 -4.75
C SER A 114 16.58 17.58 -4.07
N THR A 115 16.51 17.60 -2.73
CA THR A 115 16.37 18.82 -1.94
C THR A 115 17.63 19.70 -1.96
N LYS A 116 18.79 19.17 -2.41
CA LYS A 116 20.09 19.87 -2.53
C LYS A 116 20.58 20.56 -1.24
N ARG A 117 20.13 20.07 -0.08
CA ARG A 117 20.55 20.55 1.23
C ARG A 117 21.55 19.57 1.83
N SER A 118 22.67 20.08 2.32
CA SER A 118 23.75 19.26 2.88
C SER A 118 23.30 18.33 4.00
N LYS A 119 22.38 18.79 4.87
CA LYS A 119 21.81 17.98 5.95
C LYS A 119 21.01 16.79 5.42
N GLN A 120 20.17 17.00 4.39
CA GLN A 120 19.34 15.96 3.78
C GLN A 120 20.20 14.90 3.09
N SER A 121 21.25 15.32 2.37
CA SER A 121 22.23 14.41 1.77
C SER A 121 23.00 13.60 2.83
N ALA A 122 23.35 14.22 3.96
CA ALA A 122 23.97 13.49 5.09
C ALA A 122 23.02 12.51 5.79
N ILE A 123 21.70 12.76 5.74
CA ILE A 123 20.70 11.78 6.20
C ILE A 123 20.62 10.63 5.20
N ALA A 124 20.56 10.93 3.90
CA ALA A 124 20.47 9.92 2.85
C ALA A 124 21.62 8.90 2.91
N SER A 125 22.85 9.35 3.15
CA SER A 125 24.03 8.48 3.27
C SER A 125 24.04 7.60 4.52
N ARG A 126 23.20 7.90 5.52
CA ARG A 126 23.08 7.11 6.76
C ARG A 126 21.93 6.10 6.72
N ILE A 127 21.10 6.14 5.68
CA ILE A 127 20.03 5.16 5.51
C ILE A 127 20.67 3.89 4.94
N ALA A 128 20.64 2.80 5.70
CA ALA A 128 21.13 1.50 5.25
C ALA A 128 20.16 0.88 4.23
N ASP A 129 20.70 0.25 3.20
CA ASP A 129 19.95 -0.50 2.20
C ASP A 129 20.28 -1.99 2.31
N PRO A 130 19.30 -2.89 2.46
CA PRO A 130 19.57 -4.33 2.64
C PRO A 130 20.35 -4.95 1.47
N GLN A 131 20.28 -4.39 0.26
CA GLN A 131 21.02 -4.90 -0.89
C GLN A 131 22.52 -4.52 -0.86
N PHE A 132 22.87 -3.36 -0.29
CA PHE A 132 24.24 -2.84 -0.28
C PHE A 132 24.94 -2.97 1.08
N ASP A 133 24.15 -2.94 2.16
CA ASP A 133 24.61 -2.90 3.55
C ASP A 133 24.17 -4.18 4.30
N SER A 134 24.43 -5.36 3.74
CA SER A 134 23.96 -6.64 4.31
C SER A 134 24.37 -6.86 5.77
N ALA A 135 25.55 -6.37 6.18
CA ALA A 135 26.04 -6.41 7.56
C ALA A 135 25.16 -5.63 8.56
N ALA A 136 24.31 -4.70 8.10
CA ALA A 136 23.36 -3.99 8.95
C ALA A 136 22.05 -4.78 9.17
N PHE A 137 21.83 -5.90 8.47
CA PHE A 137 20.58 -6.66 8.44
C PHE A 137 20.77 -8.12 8.86
N GLU A 138 21.51 -8.37 9.94
CA GLU A 138 21.80 -9.71 10.47
C GLU A 138 20.63 -10.35 11.24
N GLU A 139 19.51 -9.62 11.43
CA GLU A 139 18.33 -10.01 12.21
C GLU A 139 17.43 -11.06 11.54
N GLY A 140 17.98 -11.96 10.71
CA GLY A 140 17.20 -12.98 9.98
C GLY A 140 16.52 -12.43 8.70
N TRP A 141 17.17 -11.49 8.02
CA TRP A 141 16.65 -10.88 6.78
C TRP A 141 16.32 -11.90 5.68
N GLU A 142 17.19 -12.89 5.48
CA GLU A 142 16.97 -13.97 4.51
C GLU A 142 15.72 -14.81 4.83
N GLU A 143 15.46 -15.07 6.11
CA GLU A 143 14.25 -15.79 6.52
C GLU A 143 12.99 -14.97 6.26
N ALA A 144 13.06 -13.65 6.45
CA ALA A 144 11.94 -12.76 6.15
C ALA A 144 11.61 -12.72 4.65
N LEU A 145 12.64 -12.69 3.79
CA LEU A 145 12.47 -12.77 2.33
C LEU A 145 11.89 -14.12 1.90
N ALA A 146 12.38 -15.23 2.47
CA ALA A 146 11.85 -16.56 2.20
C ALA A 146 10.37 -16.67 2.59
N ARG A 147 10.00 -16.21 3.79
CA ARG A 147 8.61 -16.20 4.27
C ARG A 147 7.70 -15.32 3.42
N GLU A 148 8.20 -14.17 2.96
CA GLU A 148 7.44 -13.35 2.02
C GLU A 148 7.16 -14.11 0.73
N GLY A 149 8.16 -14.80 0.15
CA GLY A 149 7.97 -15.59 -1.06
C GLY A 149 6.98 -16.75 -0.90
N GLU A 150 6.88 -17.34 0.30
CA GLU A 150 5.88 -18.37 0.63
C GLU A 150 4.47 -17.79 0.74
N VAL A 151 4.31 -16.67 1.43
CA VAL A 151 3.00 -16.06 1.72
C VAL A 151 2.47 -15.27 0.52
N ARG A 152 3.37 -14.63 -0.22
CA ARG A 152 3.09 -13.87 -1.44
C ARG A 152 3.94 -14.40 -2.57
N PRO A 153 3.46 -15.41 -3.32
CA PRO A 153 4.07 -15.73 -4.59
C PRO A 153 4.04 -14.48 -5.47
N VAL A 154 5.17 -14.15 -6.09
CA VAL A 154 5.33 -13.01 -7.00
C VAL A 154 4.14 -13.00 -7.97
N LYS A 155 3.31 -11.96 -7.90
CA LYS A 155 2.23 -11.77 -8.87
C LYS A 155 2.91 -11.70 -10.23
N ALA A 156 2.67 -12.68 -11.11
CA ALA A 156 3.28 -12.77 -12.44
C ALA A 156 2.93 -11.60 -13.39
N ASN A 157 2.22 -10.57 -12.91
CA ASN A 157 1.82 -9.42 -13.69
C ASN A 157 2.28 -8.12 -13.02
N GLY A 158 3.26 -7.48 -13.66
CA GLY A 158 3.43 -6.03 -13.59
C GLY A 158 4.69 -5.55 -12.88
N LEU A 159 5.84 -5.83 -13.48
CA LEU A 159 7.05 -4.98 -13.62
C LEU A 159 8.26 -5.92 -13.67
N THR A 160 8.55 -6.39 -14.88
CA THR A 160 9.79 -7.11 -15.19
C THR A 160 10.97 -6.33 -14.63
N ASN A 161 11.76 -6.96 -13.77
CA ASN A 161 13.15 -6.57 -13.56
C ASN A 161 13.81 -6.63 -14.93
N GLY A 162 13.95 -5.46 -15.57
CA GLY A 162 14.69 -5.28 -16.79
C GLY A 162 16.19 -5.42 -16.51
N SER A 163 16.65 -6.65 -16.30
CA SER A 163 18.01 -7.03 -16.63
C SER A 163 18.09 -7.11 -18.16
N GLY A 164 18.23 -5.94 -18.79
CA GLY A 164 18.53 -5.79 -20.21
C GLY A 164 19.88 -5.10 -20.35
N GLY A 165 20.95 -5.79 -19.92
CA GLY A 165 22.30 -5.44 -20.29
C GLY A 165 22.72 -6.30 -21.48
N GLU A 166 23.26 -5.63 -22.50
CA GLU A 166 24.11 -6.18 -23.57
C GLU A 166 23.41 -6.95 -24.70
N ASP A 167 23.05 -6.21 -25.75
CA ASP A 167 23.46 -6.54 -27.13
C ASP A 167 23.02 -5.43 -28.08
N LEU A 168 23.91 -4.45 -28.30
CA LEU A 168 23.80 -3.48 -29.38
C LEU A 168 25.18 -2.90 -29.72
N LEU A 169 26.16 -3.79 -30.00
CA LEU A 169 27.38 -3.47 -30.77
C LEU A 169 27.96 -4.77 -31.38
N ALA A 170 27.40 -5.21 -32.51
CA ALA A 170 28.07 -5.91 -33.63
C ALA A 170 27.06 -6.30 -34.70
#